data_AF-A0A2J8LZV4-F1
#
_entry.id   AF-A0A2J8LZV4-F1
#
_cell.length_a   1.000
_cell.length_b   1.000
_cell.length_c   1.000
_cell.angle_alpha   90.00
_cell.angle_beta   90.00
_cell.angle_gamma   90.00
#
_symmetry.space_group_name_H-M   'P 1'
#
loop_
_entity.id
_entity.type
_entity.pdbx_description
1 polymer ?
#
loop_
_entity_poly.entity_id
_entity_poly.type
_entity_poly.pdbx_seq_one_letter_code
_entity_poly.pdbx_strand_id
1 'polypeptide(L)'
;MTSIKEQAAISRLLSFLQEWDNAGKVARSHILDKFIETNQGKTAPELEQEFSQGASLFLVRLTTSLRITYMTDSCLEKLLRS
;
A
#
# COMPACT_ATOMS: atom_id res chain seq x y z
N MET A 1 -23.05 16.46 -1.61
CA MET A 1 -23.41 15.07 -1.97
C MET A 1 -22.29 14.52 -2.82
N THR A 2 -21.58 13.50 -2.35
CA THR A 2 -20.60 12.78 -3.18
C THR A 2 -21.35 12.02 -4.28
N SER A 3 -20.77 11.98 -5.47
CA SER A 3 -21.35 11.26 -6.61
C SER A 3 -21.31 9.75 -6.36
N ILE A 4 -22.28 8.99 -6.89
CA ILE A 4 -22.30 7.51 -6.83
C ILE A 4 -20.97 6.92 -7.34
N LYS A 5 -20.36 7.57 -8.35
CA LYS A 5 -19.06 7.17 -8.90
C LYS A 5 -17.91 7.35 -7.90
N GLU A 6 -17.89 8.48 -7.19
CA GLU A 6 -16.88 8.77 -6.16
C GLU A 6 -17.00 7.79 -5.00
N GLN A 7 -18.24 7.51 -4.56
CA GLN A 7 -18.47 6.55 -3.49
C GLN A 7 -17.97 5.14 -3.86
N ALA A 8 -18.20 4.70 -5.10
CA ALA A 8 -17.69 3.42 -5.57
C ALA A 8 -16.16 3.39 -5.66
N ALA A 9 -15.53 4.50 -6.05
CA ALA A 9 -14.08 4.61 -6.13
C ALA A 9 -13.44 4.58 -4.73
N ILE A 10 -14.01 5.31 -3.76
CA ILE A 10 -13.62 5.26 -2.35
C ILE A 10 -13.76 3.85 -1.78
N SER A 11 -14.89 3.17 -2.02
CA SER A 11 -15.08 1.80 -1.54
C SER A 11 -14.02 0.84 -2.10
N ARG A 12 -13.65 0.95 -3.38
CA ARG A 12 -12.58 0.14 -3.98
C ARG A 12 -11.22 0.43 -3.34
N LEU A 13 -10.90 1.70 -3.12
CA LEU A 13 -9.68 2.11 -2.42
C LEU A 13 -9.63 1.49 -1.02
N LEU A 14 -10.72 1.60 -0.25
CA LEU A 14 -10.77 1.05 1.11
C LEU A 14 -10.62 -0.48 1.11
N SER A 15 -11.27 -1.19 0.19
CA SER A 15 -11.10 -2.64 0.03
C SER A 15 -9.66 -3.01 -0.32
N PHE A 16 -9.01 -2.28 -1.22
CA PHE A 16 -7.61 -2.50 -1.58
C PHE A 16 -6.66 -2.27 -0.39
N LEU A 17 -6.87 -1.20 0.38
CA LEU A 17 -6.07 -0.92 1.57
C LEU A 17 -6.28 -2.00 2.65
N GLN A 18 -7.51 -2.48 2.81
CA GLN A 18 -7.83 -3.57 3.72
C GLN A 18 -7.19 -4.90 3.27
N GLU A 19 -7.16 -5.18 1.97
CA GLU A 19 -6.48 -6.35 1.41
C GLU A 19 -4.97 -6.29 1.74
N TRP A 20 -4.34 -5.14 1.52
CA TRP A 20 -2.94 -4.90 1.89
C TRP A 20 -2.66 -5.11 3.38
N ASP A 21 -3.50 -4.54 4.24
CA ASP A 21 -3.33 -4.58 5.69
C ASP A 21 -3.43 -6.03 6.21
N ASN A 22 -4.31 -6.85 5.64
CA ASN A 22 -4.50 -8.26 6.01
C ASN A 22 -3.58 -9.24 5.28
N ALA A 23 -2.86 -8.81 4.25
CA ALA A 23 -2.01 -9.68 3.44
C ALA A 23 -0.74 -10.13 4.17
N GLY A 24 -0.39 -11.42 4.01
CA GLY A 24 0.92 -11.96 4.38
C GLY A 24 2.03 -11.59 3.37
N LYS A 25 3.28 -11.96 3.66
CA LYS A 25 4.47 -11.59 2.84
C LYS A 25 4.30 -11.87 1.34
N VAL A 26 3.84 -13.07 0.97
CA VAL A 26 3.66 -13.47 -0.44
C VAL A 26 2.57 -12.65 -1.12
N ALA A 27 1.40 -12.50 -0.47
CA ALA A 27 0.29 -11.72 -0.99
C ALA A 27 0.65 -10.23 -1.15
N ARG A 28 1.39 -9.66 -0.19
CA ARG A 28 1.92 -8.29 -0.31
C ARG A 28 2.87 -8.13 -1.50
N SER A 29 3.70 -9.13 -1.80
CA SER A 29 4.54 -9.12 -3.01
C SER A 29 3.67 -9.02 -4.27
N HIS A 30 2.66 -9.87 -4.40
CA HIS A 30 1.77 -9.85 -5.57
C HIS A 30 0.98 -8.54 -5.70
N ILE A 31 0.51 -7.97 -4.58
CA ILE A 31 -0.15 -6.66 -4.58
C ILE A 31 0.82 -5.58 -5.08
N LEU A 32 2.08 -5.62 -4.66
CA LEU A 32 3.10 -4.68 -5.11
C LEU A 32 3.46 -4.84 -6.58
N ASP A 33 3.67 -6.07 -7.04
CA ASP A 33 3.98 -6.35 -8.45
C ASP A 33 2.89 -5.78 -9.35
N LYS A 34 1.62 -6.08 -9.02
CA LYS A 34 0.48 -5.54 -9.75
C LYS A 34 0.38 -4.01 -9.66
N PHE A 35 0.64 -3.43 -8.49
CA PHE A 35 0.64 -1.98 -8.31
C PHE A 35 1.71 -1.31 -9.19
N ILE A 36 2.90 -1.88 -9.28
CA ILE A 36 4.01 -1.37 -10.11
C ILE A 36 3.66 -1.50 -11.59
N GLU A 37 3.24 -2.68 -12.04
CA GLU A 37 2.86 -2.95 -13.44
C GLU A 37 1.74 -2.02 -13.90
N THR A 38 0.72 -1.83 -13.07
CA THR A 38 -0.44 -1.00 -13.42
C THR A 38 -0.06 0.48 -13.49
N ASN A 39 0.92 0.93 -12.72
CA ASN A 39 1.26 2.35 -12.56
C ASN A 39 2.60 2.76 -13.18
N GLN A 40 3.22 1.88 -13.98
CA GLN A 40 4.48 2.16 -14.63
C GLN A 40 4.39 3.40 -15.52
N GLY A 41 5.35 4.32 -15.36
CA GLY A 41 5.42 5.54 -16.16
C GLY A 41 4.46 6.66 -15.74
N LYS A 42 3.62 6.46 -14.71
CA LYS A 42 2.75 7.52 -14.19
C LYS A 42 3.52 8.48 -13.30
N THR A 43 3.18 9.75 -13.42
CA THR A 43 3.60 10.80 -12.48
C THR A 43 2.81 10.71 -11.17
N ALA A 44 3.29 11.37 -10.12
CA ALA A 44 2.59 11.36 -8.83
C ALA A 44 1.15 11.90 -8.90
N PRO A 45 0.84 13.01 -9.61
CA PRO A 45 -0.54 13.48 -9.75
C PRO A 45 -1.46 12.49 -10.49
N GLU A 46 -0.96 11.85 -11.55
CA GLU A 46 -1.73 10.84 -12.30
C GLU A 46 -2.01 9.62 -11.45
N LEU A 47 -1.01 9.17 -10.68
CA LEU A 47 -1.16 8.07 -9.74
C LEU A 47 -2.22 8.38 -8.68
N GLU A 48 -2.18 9.58 -8.07
CA GLU A 48 -3.19 10.00 -7.11
C GLU A 48 -4.59 10.04 -7.73
N GLN A 49 -4.72 10.59 -8.94
CA GLN A 49 -6.01 10.65 -9.62
C GLN A 49 -6.60 9.25 -9.87
N GLU A 50 -5.78 8.31 -10.30
CA GLU A 50 -6.21 6.93 -10.56
C GLU A 50 -6.60 6.19 -9.28
N PHE A 51 -5.91 6.50 -8.19
CA PHE A 51 -6.14 5.90 -6.87
C PHE A 51 -7.12 6.69 -6.00
N SER A 52 -7.99 7.52 -6.60
CA SER A 52 -9.00 8.32 -5.87
C SER A 52 -8.40 9.19 -4.76
N GLN A 53 -7.24 9.78 -5.03
CA GLN A 53 -6.43 10.57 -4.09
C GLN A 53 -5.91 9.75 -2.89
N GLY A 54 -5.82 8.43 -3.04
CA GLY A 54 -5.39 7.50 -2.00
C GLY A 54 -4.04 6.84 -2.25
N ALA A 55 -3.27 7.26 -3.26
CA ALA A 55 -2.03 6.59 -3.61
C ALA A 55 -0.94 6.83 -2.55
N SER A 56 -0.75 8.08 -2.13
CA SER A 56 0.13 8.46 -1.02
C SER A 56 -0.20 7.69 0.25
N LEU A 57 -1.49 7.53 0.55
CA LEU A 57 -1.95 6.77 1.70
C LEU A 57 -1.53 5.29 1.62
N PHE A 58 -1.58 4.67 0.44
CA PHE A 58 -1.04 3.33 0.23
C PHE A 58 0.49 3.29 0.39
N LEU A 59 1.21 4.24 -0.20
CA LEU A 59 2.68 4.32 -0.11
C LEU A 59 3.17 4.52 1.33
N VAL A 60 2.44 5.26 2.17
CA VAL A 60 2.71 5.40 3.61
C VAL A 60 2.52 4.05 4.33
N ARG A 61 1.47 3.29 4.02
CA ARG A 61 1.29 1.94 4.58
C ARG A 61 2.39 0.99 4.12
N LEU A 62 2.80 1.05 2.85
CA LEU A 62 3.90 0.26 2.30
C LEU A 62 5.20 0.54 3.06
N THR A 63 5.63 1.80 3.11
CA THR A 63 6.86 2.21 3.82
C THR A 63 6.84 1.84 5.30
N THR A 64 5.69 1.96 5.96
CA THR A 64 5.51 1.54 7.35
C THR A 64 5.65 0.03 7.51
N SER A 65 5.03 -0.76 6.63
CA SER A 65 5.15 -2.22 6.67
C SER A 65 6.60 -2.68 6.46
N LEU A 66 7.33 -2.05 5.52
CA LEU A 66 8.73 -2.35 5.27
C LEU A 66 9.58 -1.99 6.49
N ARG A 67 9.36 -0.82 7.09
CA ARG A 67 10.05 -0.41 8.31
C ARG A 67 9.84 -1.43 9.43
N ILE A 68 8.60 -1.86 9.67
CA ILE A 68 8.31 -2.88 10.69
C ILE A 68 9.03 -4.18 10.34
N THR A 69 8.85 -4.72 9.13
CA THR A 69 9.51 -5.97 8.74
C THR A 69 11.03 -5.88 8.89
N TYR A 70 11.68 -4.87 8.34
CA TYR A 70 13.15 -4.78 8.41
C TYR A 70 13.67 -4.45 9.82
N MET A 71 12.99 -3.59 10.59
CA MET A 71 13.44 -3.25 11.94
C MET A 71 13.18 -4.40 12.92
N THR A 72 12.07 -5.11 12.79
CA THR A 72 11.72 -6.20 13.71
C THR A 72 12.46 -7.51 13.37
N ASP A 73 12.66 -7.82 12.09
CA ASP A 73 13.28 -9.08 11.65
C ASP A 73 14.82 -9.02 11.75
N SER A 74 15.45 -7.89 11.40
CA SER A 74 16.92 -7.80 11.36
C SER A 74 17.59 -7.11 12.57
N CYS A 75 16.88 -6.22 13.27
CA CYS A 75 17.46 -5.45 14.36
C CYS A 75 17.08 -6.02 15.73
N LEU A 76 15.83 -6.47 15.91
CA LEU A 76 15.35 -6.95 17.21
C LEU A 76 16.12 -8.20 17.69
N GLU A 77 16.40 -9.15 16.79
CA GLU A 77 17.16 -10.37 17.08
C GLU A 77 18.61 -10.06 17.53
N LYS A 78 19.26 -9.08 16.90
CA LYS A 78 20.61 -8.63 17.27
C LYS A 78 20.61 -7.83 18.58
N LEU A 79 19.61 -6.99 18.79
CA LEU A 79 19.50 -6.10 19.94
C LEU A 79 19.11 -6.84 21.23
N LEU A 80 18.38 -7.96 21.13
CA LEU A 80 18.02 -8.82 22.25
C LEU A 80 19.10 -9.87 22.60
N ARG A 81 20.06 -10.12 21.72
CA ARG A 81 21.22 -11.02 21.96
C ARG A 81 22.47 -10.28 22.46
N SER A 82 22.40 -8.96 22.62
CA SER A 82 23.44 -8.10 23.18
C SER A 82 23.20 -7.87 24.67
#